data_AF-A0A9X9T7J8-F1
#
_entry.id   AF-A0A9X9T7J8-F1
#
_cell.length_a   1.000
_cell.length_b   1.000
_cell.length_c   1.000
_cell.angle_alpha   90.00
_cell.angle_beta   90.00
_cell.angle_gamma   90.00
#
_symmetry.space_group_name_H-M   'P 1'
#
loop_
_entity.id
_entity.type
_entity.pdbx_description
1 polymer ?
#
loop_
_entity_poly.entity_id
_entity_poly.type
_entity_poly.pdbx_seq_one_letter_code
_entity_poly.pdbx_strand_id
1 'polypeptide(L)'
;MIRCPRCNSKEIYAVAGGYGGNYYRCKKCGYSGAFVVEYDNDKAPEEERKLQAEYREEVQEYEKKRQPLAWILLALLIIAIIYFVGFR
;
A
#
# COMPACT_ATOMS: atom_id res chain seq x y z
N MET A 1 -13.04 11.86 -3.23
CA MET A 1 -14.20 11.22 -3.88
C MET A 1 -14.16 9.71 -3.68
N ILE A 2 -15.24 9.13 -3.14
CA ILE A 2 -15.30 7.70 -2.83
C ILE A 2 -15.71 6.89 -4.06
N ARG A 3 -15.01 5.79 -4.35
CA ARG A 3 -15.32 4.87 -5.43
C ARG A 3 -15.41 3.43 -4.95
N CYS A 4 -16.24 2.66 -5.66
CA CYS A 4 -16.43 1.24 -5.40
C CYS A 4 -15.15 0.45 -5.71
N PRO A 5 -14.60 -0.32 -4.76
CA PRO A 5 -13.38 -1.11 -4.97
C PRO A 5 -13.56 -2.24 -6.00
N ARG A 6 -14.82 -2.66 -6.26
CA ARG A 6 -15.11 -3.78 -7.17
C ARG A 6 -15.28 -3.35 -8.63
N CYS A 7 -15.89 -2.19 -8.87
CA CYS A 7 -16.27 -1.76 -10.23
C CYS A 7 -15.86 -0.32 -10.57
N ASN A 8 -15.15 0.35 -9.68
CA ASN A 8 -14.70 1.73 -9.80
C ASN A 8 -15.82 2.76 -10.06
N SER A 9 -17.08 2.41 -9.76
CA SER A 9 -18.21 3.32 -9.87
C SER A 9 -18.17 4.39 -8.77
N LYS A 10 -18.56 5.61 -9.12
CA LYS A 10 -18.81 6.72 -8.19
C LYS A 10 -20.16 6.60 -7.49
N GLU A 11 -21.03 5.70 -7.96
CA GLU A 11 -22.37 5.48 -7.39
C GLU A 11 -22.31 4.57 -6.16
N ILE A 12 -21.63 5.06 -5.13
CA ILE A 12 -21.51 4.43 -3.82
C ILE A 12 -22.06 5.36 -2.75
N TYR A 13 -22.80 4.82 -1.79
CA TYR A 13 -23.46 5.60 -0.74
C TYR A 13 -23.32 4.91 0.62
N ALA A 14 -23.27 5.70 1.69
CA ALA A 14 -23.24 5.19 3.06
C ALA A 14 -24.63 4.67 3.46
N VAL A 15 -24.66 3.51 4.10
CA VAL A 15 -25.86 2.81 4.58
C VAL A 15 -25.96 2.91 6.11
N ALA A 16 -24.84 2.81 6.81
CA ALA A 16 -24.76 2.94 8.26
C ALA A 16 -23.42 3.59 8.65
N GLY A 17 -23.39 4.28 9.79
CA GLY A 17 -22.19 4.94 10.30
C GLY A 17 -22.26 5.11 11.82
N GLY A 18 -21.10 5.40 12.44
CA GLY A 18 -20.95 5.55 13.88
C GLY A 18 -19.53 5.28 14.33
N TYR A 19 -19.33 4.96 15.61
CA TYR A 19 -17.99 4.66 16.18
C TYR A 19 -17.27 3.50 15.48
N GLY A 20 -18.00 2.56 14.86
CA GLY A 20 -17.46 1.43 14.11
C GLY A 20 -17.06 1.74 12.65
N GLY A 21 -17.15 3.00 12.23
CA GLY A 21 -16.90 3.42 10.85
C GLY A 21 -18.14 3.36 9.95
N ASN A 22 -17.96 3.80 8.71
CA ASN A 22 -19.03 3.87 7.72
C ASN A 22 -19.12 2.56 6.92
N TYR A 23 -20.34 2.13 6.65
CA TYR A 23 -20.65 0.98 5.81
C TYR A 23 -21.29 1.46 4.51
N TYR A 24 -20.75 1.04 3.37
CA TYR A 24 -21.12 1.56 2.05
C TYR A 24 -21.76 0.51 1.16
N ARG A 25 -22.61 0.94 0.23
CA ARG A 25 -23.19 0.10 -0.82
C ARG A 25 -23.09 0.75 -2.19
N CYS A 26 -22.73 -0.04 -3.21
CA CYS A 26 -22.63 0.40 -4.60
C CYS A 26 -23.91 0.08 -5.38
N LYS A 27 -24.48 1.08 -6.09
CA LYS A 27 -25.66 0.89 -6.95
C LYS A 27 -25.38 0.03 -8.18
N LYS A 28 -24.16 0.11 -8.73
CA LYS A 28 -23.82 -0.53 -10.01
C LYS A 28 -23.53 -2.02 -9.93
N CYS A 29 -22.78 -2.46 -8.91
CA CYS A 29 -22.34 -3.87 -8.80
C CYS A 29 -22.76 -4.56 -7.50
N GLY A 30 -23.55 -3.88 -6.66
CA GLY A 30 -24.03 -4.44 -5.39
C GLY A 30 -22.95 -4.65 -4.33
N TYR A 31 -21.74 -4.09 -4.48
CA TYR A 31 -20.72 -4.12 -3.42
C TYR A 31 -21.30 -3.57 -2.12
N SER A 32 -20.98 -4.21 -1.00
CA SER A 32 -21.48 -3.88 0.34
C SER A 32 -20.37 -4.11 1.34
N GLY A 33 -19.90 -3.06 2.02
CA GLY A 33 -18.76 -3.16 2.93
C GLY A 33 -18.25 -1.80 3.41
N ALA A 34 -17.39 -1.82 4.41
CA ALA A 34 -16.75 -0.61 4.94
C ALA A 34 -15.56 -0.11 4.10
N PHE A 35 -15.02 -0.97 3.21
CA PHE A 35 -13.85 -0.63 2.42
C PHE A 35 -14.23 0.14 1.15
N VAL A 36 -13.57 1.26 0.93
CA VAL A 36 -13.79 2.12 -0.23
C VAL A 36 -12.48 2.72 -0.72
N VAL A 37 -12.44 3.12 -1.99
CA VAL A 37 -11.26 3.78 -2.58
C VAL A 37 -11.52 5.27 -2.59
N GLU A 38 -10.70 6.04 -1.88
CA GLU A 38 -10.74 7.49 -1.88
C GLU A 38 -9.78 8.02 -2.96
N TYR A 39 -10.31 8.87 -3.84
CA TYR A 39 -9.55 9.61 -4.83
C TYR A 39 -9.56 11.10 -4.45
N ASP A 40 -8.40 11.70 -4.29
CA ASP A 40 -8.29 13.13 -3.96
C ASP A 40 -8.92 14.03 -5.04
N ASN A 41 -8.86 13.59 -6.31
CA ASN A 41 -9.49 14.30 -7.41
C ASN A 41 -9.88 13.36 -8.57
N ASP A 42 -10.91 13.71 -9.35
CA ASP A 42 -11.33 12.95 -10.54
C ASP A 42 -10.29 13.00 -11.67
N LYS A 43 -9.47 14.04 -11.62
CA LYS A 43 -8.26 14.25 -12.41
C LYS A 43 -7.27 14.86 -11.43
N ALA A 44 -6.47 14.06 -10.74
CA ALA A 44 -5.29 14.62 -10.10
C ALA A 44 -4.55 15.44 -11.18
N PRO A 45 -4.27 16.75 -10.96
CA PRO A 45 -3.48 17.54 -11.88
C PRO A 45 -2.27 16.74 -12.34
N GLU A 46 -1.89 16.89 -13.60
CA GLU A 46 -0.74 16.19 -14.18
C GLU A 46 0.52 16.34 -13.30
N GLU A 47 0.65 17.48 -12.62
CA GLU A 47 1.71 17.80 -11.66
C GLU A 47 1.71 16.87 -10.44
N GLU A 48 0.55 16.60 -9.82
CA GLU A 48 0.45 15.70 -8.67
C GLU A 48 0.85 14.26 -9.05
N ARG A 49 0.51 13.83 -10.27
CA ARG A 49 0.89 12.48 -10.75
C ARG A 49 2.39 12.37 -10.98
N LYS A 50 3.00 13.40 -11.56
CA LYS A 50 4.45 13.46 -11.75
C LYS A 50 5.18 13.46 -10.41
N LEU A 51 4.69 14.24 -9.45
CA LEU A 51 5.27 14.33 -8.11
C LEU A 51 5.15 12.99 -7.35
N GLN A 52 4.02 12.29 -7.47
CA GLN A 52 3.86 10.94 -6.93
C GLN A 52 4.73 9.89 -7.62
N ALA A 53 4.94 10.01 -8.94
CA ALA A 53 5.82 9.12 -9.69
C ALA A 53 7.28 9.33 -9.29
N GLU A 54 7.74 10.57 -9.24
CA GLU A 54 9.09 10.96 -8.78
C GLU A 54 9.34 10.47 -7.35
N TYR A 55 8.42 10.73 -6.42
CA TYR A 55 8.52 10.24 -5.04
C TYR A 55 8.59 8.70 -4.98
N ARG A 56 7.78 7.99 -5.79
CA ARG A 56 7.82 6.52 -5.86
C ARG A 56 9.17 6.01 -6.34
N GLU A 57 9.75 6.65 -7.35
CA GLU A 57 11.08 6.29 -7.87
C GLU A 57 12.17 6.56 -6.83
N GLU A 58 12.14 7.69 -6.13
CA GLU A 58 13.07 8.00 -5.03
C GLU A 58 13.00 6.96 -3.91
N VAL A 59 11.78 6.58 -3.49
CA VAL A 59 11.58 5.56 -2.43
C VAL A 59 12.12 4.20 -2.89
N GLN A 60 11.85 3.80 -4.13
CA GLN A 60 12.36 2.54 -4.69
C GLN A 60 13.90 2.53 -4.74
N GLU A 61 14.52 3.64 -5.10
CA GLU A 61 15.97 3.76 -5.10
C GLU A 61 16.55 3.63 -3.68
N TYR A 62 15.93 4.27 -2.68
CA TYR A 62 16.32 4.15 -1.27
C TYR A 62 16.21 2.69 -0.78
N GLU A 63 15.09 2.01 -1.06
CA GLU A 63 14.91 0.61 -0.67
C GLU A 63 15.94 -0.32 -1.31
N LYS A 64 16.24 -0.12 -2.60
CA LYS A 64 17.25 -0.91 -3.33
C LYS A 64 18.64 -0.73 -2.75
N LYS A 65 19.03 0.48 -2.33
CA LYS A 65 20.32 0.73 -1.65
C LYS A 65 20.40 0.09 -0.27
N ARG A 66 19.28 -0.05 0.45
CA ARG A 66 19.23 -0.67 1.77
C ARG A 66 19.31 -2.20 1.73
N GLN A 67 18.76 -2.84 0.70
CA GLN A 67 18.81 -4.30 0.54
C GLN A 67 20.21 -4.90 0.73
N PRO A 68 21.28 -4.51 0.01
CA PRO A 68 22.59 -5.17 0.12
C PRO A 68 23.18 -5.15 1.53
N LEU A 69 22.96 -4.09 2.30
CA LEU A 69 23.41 -3.99 3.69
C LEU A 69 22.75 -5.05 4.58
N ALA A 70 21.46 -5.29 4.42
CA ALA A 70 20.76 -6.33 5.17
C ALA A 70 21.25 -7.74 4.82
N TRP A 71 21.52 -8.02 3.53
CA TRP A 71 22.04 -9.31 3.08
C TRP A 71 23.46 -9.59 3.60
N ILE A 72 24.34 -8.57 3.64
CA ILE A 72 25.70 -8.71 4.19
C ILE A 72 25.67 -9.06 5.69
N LEU A 73 24.87 -8.34 6.48
CA LEU A 73 24.73 -8.61 7.91
C LEU A 73 24.17 -10.01 8.19
N LEU A 74 23.17 -10.43 7.39
CA LEU A 74 22.55 -11.74 7.51
C LEU A 74 23.56 -12.85 7.17
N ALA A 75 24.38 -12.67 6.13
CA ALA A 75 25.44 -13.61 5.77
C ALA A 75 26.50 -13.76 6.89
N LEU A 76 26.95 -12.66 7.49
CA LEU A 76 27.90 -12.70 8.61
C LEU A 76 27.32 -13.44 9.83
N LEU A 77 26.04 -13.24 10.13
CA LEU A 77 25.34 -13.93 11.22
C LEU A 77 25.26 -15.44 10.96
N ILE A 78 24.91 -15.86 9.74
CA ILE A 78 24.91 -17.28 9.34
C ILE A 78 26.31 -17.88 9.49
N ILE A 79 27.34 -17.19 9.00
CA ILE A 79 28.73 -17.65 9.11
C ILE A 79 29.12 -17.83 10.58
N ALA A 80 28.79 -16.88 11.45
CA ALA A 80 29.04 -16.98 12.88
C ALA A 80 28.33 -18.19 13.53
N ILE A 81 27.08 -18.48 13.12
CA ILE A 81 26.35 -19.68 13.59
C ILE A 81 27.03 -20.97 13.13
N ILE A 82 27.48 -21.03 11.87
CA ILE A 82 28.18 -22.22 11.33
C ILE A 82 29.46 -22.47 12.13
N TYR A 83 30.25 -21.43 12.42
CA TYR A 83 31.43 -21.56 13.27
C TYR A 83 31.06 -21.98 14.68
N PHE A 84 30.02 -21.40 15.27
CA PHE A 84 29.60 -21.72 16.64
C PHE A 84 29.09 -23.17 16.79
N VAL A 85 28.39 -23.69 15.78
CA VAL A 85 27.88 -25.07 15.76
C VAL A 85 28.97 -26.07 15.35
N GLY A 86 29.82 -25.74 14.37
CA GLY A 86 30.90 -26.60 13.90
C GLY A 86 32.11 -26.67 14.84
N PHE A 87 32.22 -25.75 15.79
CA PHE A 87 33.25 -25.73 16.83
C PHE A 87 32.84 -26.46 18.12
N ARG A 88 31.65 -27.07 18.17
CA ARG A 88 31.17 -27.88 19.31
C ARG A 88 31.11 -29.35 18.96
#